data_AF-A0A520IL59-F1
#
_entry.id   AF-A0A520IL59-F1
#
_cell.length_a   1.000
_cell.length_b   1.000
_cell.length_c   1.000
_cell.angle_alpha   90.00
_cell.angle_beta   90.00
_cell.angle_gamma   90.00
#
_symmetry.space_group_name_H-M   'P 1'
#
loop_
_entity.id
_entity.type
_entity.pdbx_description
1 polymer ?
#
loop_
_entity_poly.entity_id
_entity_poly.type
_entity_poly.pdbx_seq_one_letter_code
_entity_poly.pdbx_strand_id
1 'polypeptide(L)'
;MKQNVFDANLKKLGLIQVDEESLAMVNSDAYKPYIKALFLPKGCTIKIDFNTYTTEGAALFFIGPNQVMNIEVLCTGKGYLIFYNRDFYCIQLHDEEVACDGLLFNNIYNMPMTAVPAQDIAFIENLFSQMEEEFLLQDVSQE
;
A
#
# COMPACT_ATOMS: atom_id res chain seq x y z
N MET A 1 3.35 15.20 -10.65
CA MET A 1 2.88 14.00 -9.94
C MET A 1 3.28 14.15 -8.48
N LYS A 2 2.33 14.12 -7.53
CA LYS A 2 2.61 14.30 -6.10
C LYS A 2 2.87 12.94 -5.47
N GLN A 3 4.11 12.72 -5.05
CA GLN A 3 4.46 11.59 -4.20
C GLN A 3 4.86 12.15 -2.85
N ASN A 4 4.33 11.52 -1.81
CA ASN A 4 4.60 11.89 -0.44
C ASN A 4 5.54 10.83 0.13
N VAL A 5 6.82 11.19 0.31
CA VAL A 5 7.88 10.23 0.71
C VAL A 5 8.62 10.76 1.92
N PHE A 6 8.65 9.95 2.97
CA PHE A 6 9.53 10.12 4.11
C PHE A 6 10.80 9.29 3.89
N ASP A 7 11.97 9.95 3.95
CA ASP A 7 13.29 9.34 3.83
C ASP A 7 14.21 9.85 4.94
N ALA A 8 14.48 9.02 5.95
CA ALA A 8 15.38 9.37 7.05
C ALA A 8 16.16 8.15 7.54
N ASN A 9 17.50 8.25 7.61
CA ASN A 9 18.38 7.20 8.13
C ASN A 9 18.09 5.80 7.54
N LEU A 10 18.03 5.70 6.20
CA LEU A 10 17.71 4.48 5.45
C LEU A 10 16.27 4.00 5.58
N LYS A 11 15.41 4.64 6.38
CA LYS A 11 13.99 4.32 6.47
C LYS A 11 13.22 5.03 5.38
N LYS A 12 12.46 4.26 4.59
CA LYS A 12 11.59 4.78 3.53
C LYS A 12 10.16 4.38 3.79
N LEU A 13 9.26 5.37 3.80
CA LEU A 13 7.82 5.21 3.73
C LEU A 13 7.31 6.20 2.71
N GLY A 14 6.41 5.78 1.82
CA GLY A 14 5.70 6.70 0.95
C GLY A 14 4.26 6.31 0.74
N LEU A 15 3.47 7.30 0.33
CA LEU A 15 2.06 7.20 0.02
C LEU A 15 1.80 7.77 -1.38
N ILE A 16 1.00 7.05 -2.16
CA ILE A 16 0.61 7.40 -3.52
C ILE A 16 -0.88 7.21 -3.67
N GLN A 17 -1.58 8.23 -4.18
CA GLN A 17 -2.94 8.05 -4.67
C GLN A 17 -2.90 7.31 -6.01
N VAL A 18 -3.67 6.23 -6.12
CA VAL A 18 -3.74 5.40 -7.33
C VAL A 18 -4.83 5.95 -8.25
N ASP A 19 -4.40 6.52 -9.37
CA ASP A 19 -5.24 7.09 -10.42
C ASP A 19 -4.58 6.90 -11.80
N GLU A 20 -5.21 7.43 -12.85
CA GLU A 20 -4.71 7.28 -14.23
C GLU A 20 -3.30 7.87 -14.42
N GLU A 21 -2.93 8.91 -13.66
CA GLU A 21 -1.62 9.56 -13.78
C GLU A 21 -0.52 8.74 -13.12
N SER A 22 -0.81 8.12 -11.96
CA SER A 22 0.17 7.33 -11.21
C SER A 22 0.24 5.85 -11.64
N LEU A 23 -0.76 5.34 -12.36
CA LEU A 23 -0.89 3.93 -12.73
C LEU A 23 0.35 3.35 -13.43
N ALA A 24 0.92 4.07 -14.39
CA ALA A 24 2.10 3.62 -15.13
C ALA A 24 3.31 3.36 -14.21
N MET A 25 3.45 4.20 -13.19
CA MET A 25 4.53 4.11 -12.22
C MET A 25 4.24 3.04 -11.16
N VAL A 26 3.00 2.95 -10.68
CA VAL A 26 2.53 1.90 -9.76
C VAL A 26 2.75 0.50 -10.33
N ASN A 27 2.53 0.33 -11.65
CA ASN A 27 2.74 -0.92 -12.37
C ASN A 27 4.20 -1.14 -12.82
N SER A 28 5.10 -0.19 -12.58
CA SER A 28 6.52 -0.32 -12.92
C SER A 28 7.33 -1.05 -11.84
N ASP A 29 8.60 -1.32 -12.12
CA ASP A 29 9.52 -1.91 -11.14
C ASP A 29 9.94 -0.93 -10.01
N ALA A 30 9.49 0.34 -10.03
CA ALA A 30 9.88 1.37 -9.06
C ALA A 30 9.62 0.95 -7.60
N TYR A 31 8.55 0.18 -7.34
CA TYR A 31 8.16 -0.24 -6.00
C TYR A 31 8.49 -1.70 -5.68
N LYS A 32 9.22 -2.38 -6.58
CA LYS A 32 9.59 -3.79 -6.42
C LYS A 32 10.38 -4.10 -5.13
N PRO A 33 11.34 -3.28 -4.67
CA PRO A 33 12.12 -3.62 -3.47
C PRO A 33 11.35 -3.39 -2.15
N TYR A 34 10.17 -2.78 -2.19
CA TYR A 34 9.41 -2.39 -1.00
C TYR A 34 8.31 -3.40 -0.64
N ILE A 35 7.94 -3.39 0.63
CA ILE A 35 6.67 -3.94 1.10
C ILE A 35 5.58 -2.93 0.74
N LYS A 36 4.43 -3.41 0.27
CA LYS A 36 3.35 -2.58 -0.26
C LYS A 36 2.03 -2.95 0.42
N ALA A 37 1.29 -1.94 0.86
CA ALA A 37 -0.09 -2.04 1.29
C ALA A 37 -0.94 -1.19 0.35
N LEU A 38 -1.85 -1.83 -0.38
CA LEU A 38 -2.63 -1.22 -1.44
C LEU A 38 -4.12 -1.31 -1.12
N PHE A 39 -4.77 -0.17 -0.95
CA PHE A 39 -6.22 -0.06 -0.83
C PHE A 39 -6.83 0.23 -2.19
N LEU A 40 -7.79 -0.59 -2.61
CA LEU A 40 -8.56 -0.37 -3.83
C LEU A 40 -10.07 -0.41 -3.53
N PRO A 41 -10.85 0.54 -4.04
CA PRO A 41 -12.30 0.47 -3.98
C PRO A 41 -12.85 -0.61 -4.92
N LYS A 42 -14.17 -0.75 -4.95
CA LYS A 42 -14.88 -1.70 -5.80
C LYS A 42 -14.62 -1.47 -7.29
N GLY A 43 -14.49 -2.55 -8.05
CA GLY A 43 -14.44 -2.56 -9.52
C GLY A 43 -13.03 -2.52 -10.12
N CYS A 44 -12.00 -2.65 -9.29
CA CYS A 44 -10.61 -2.72 -9.73
C CYS A 44 -10.25 -4.16 -10.09
N THR A 45 -9.41 -4.35 -11.09
CA THR A 45 -8.79 -5.65 -11.40
C THR A 45 -7.29 -5.54 -11.27
N ILE A 46 -6.72 -6.38 -10.42
CA ILE A 46 -5.28 -6.41 -10.12
C ILE A 46 -4.75 -7.82 -10.26
N LYS A 47 -3.60 -7.94 -10.90
CA LYS A 47 -2.83 -9.17 -10.99
C LYS A 47 -1.64 -9.09 -10.04
N ILE A 48 -1.51 -10.09 -9.17
CA ILE A 48 -0.38 -10.24 -8.26
C ILE A 48 0.26 -11.60 -8.56
N ASP A 49 1.51 -11.57 -9.02
CA ASP A 49 2.25 -12.68 -9.59
C ASP A 49 1.45 -13.41 -10.69
N PHE A 50 0.84 -14.55 -10.37
CA PHE A 50 0.06 -15.37 -11.31
C PHE A 50 -1.46 -15.31 -11.07
N ASN A 51 -1.90 -14.61 -10.03
CA ASN A 51 -3.31 -14.58 -9.62
C ASN A 51 -3.93 -13.23 -9.97
N THR A 52 -5.13 -13.26 -10.54
CA THR A 52 -5.93 -12.05 -10.84
C THR A 52 -7.08 -11.95 -9.85
N TYR A 53 -7.28 -10.76 -9.30
CA TYR A 53 -8.31 -10.43 -8.32
C TYR A 53 -9.16 -9.28 -8.84
N THR A 54 -10.47 -9.39 -8.66
CA THR A 54 -11.43 -8.31 -8.93
C THR A 54 -12.07 -7.90 -7.63
N THR A 55 -12.06 -6.60 -7.32
CA THR A 55 -12.61 -6.08 -6.07
C THR A 55 -14.13 -5.96 -6.15
N GLU A 56 -14.86 -6.85 -5.46
CA GLU A 56 -16.34 -6.78 -5.38
C GLU A 56 -16.83 -5.70 -4.40
N GLY A 57 -15.95 -5.27 -3.50
CA GLY A 57 -16.09 -4.17 -2.53
C GLY A 57 -14.72 -3.53 -2.31
N ALA A 58 -14.58 -2.64 -1.32
CA ALA A 58 -13.27 -2.13 -0.95
C ALA A 58 -12.38 -3.27 -0.43
N ALA A 59 -11.11 -3.27 -0.81
CA ALA A 59 -10.17 -4.33 -0.45
C ALA A 59 -8.76 -3.78 -0.19
N LEU A 60 -8.06 -4.45 0.72
CA LEU A 60 -6.66 -4.22 1.01
C LEU A 60 -5.82 -5.35 0.43
N PHE A 61 -4.69 -4.98 -0.17
CA PHE A 61 -3.70 -5.90 -0.67
C PHE A 61 -2.35 -5.72 -0.01
N PHE A 62 -1.76 -6.82 0.45
CA PHE A 62 -0.44 -6.81 1.08
C PHE A 62 0.53 -7.60 0.22
N ILE A 63 1.52 -6.89 -0.33
CA ILE A 63 2.40 -7.39 -1.37
C ILE A 63 3.83 -7.25 -0.87
N GLY A 64 4.52 -8.38 -0.81
CA GLY A 64 5.89 -8.45 -0.32
C GLY A 64 6.91 -7.87 -1.30
N PRO A 65 8.17 -7.74 -0.85
CA PRO A 65 9.27 -7.34 -1.71
C PRO A 65 9.46 -8.34 -2.84
N ASN A 66 9.78 -7.83 -4.03
CA ASN A 66 9.99 -8.58 -5.27
C ASN A 66 8.75 -9.29 -5.84
N GLN A 67 7.59 -9.25 -5.17
CA GLN A 67 6.33 -9.68 -5.77
C GLN A 67 5.87 -8.66 -6.82
N VAL A 68 5.44 -9.18 -7.96
CA VAL A 68 5.03 -8.38 -9.11
C VAL A 68 3.54 -8.11 -8.99
N MET A 69 3.17 -6.84 -9.14
CA MET A 69 1.76 -6.42 -9.17
C MET A 69 1.50 -5.60 -10.42
N ASN A 70 0.30 -5.74 -10.98
CA ASN A 70 -0.16 -4.97 -12.11
C ASN A 70 -1.67 -4.71 -11.98
N ILE A 71 -2.06 -3.44 -11.89
CA ILE A 71 -3.46 -3.04 -11.94
C ILE A 71 -3.87 -2.99 -13.41
N GLU A 72 -4.70 -3.95 -13.83
CA GLU A 72 -5.15 -4.13 -15.21
C GLU A 72 -6.39 -3.28 -15.51
N VAL A 73 -7.27 -3.11 -14.52
CA VAL A 73 -8.46 -2.25 -14.62
C VAL A 73 -8.51 -1.35 -13.40
N LEU A 74 -8.52 -0.04 -13.64
CA LEU A 74 -8.69 0.97 -12.61
C LEU A 74 -10.18 1.16 -12.30
N CYS A 75 -10.52 1.25 -11.02
CA CYS A 75 -11.87 1.49 -10.55
C CYS A 75 -12.21 2.98 -10.45
N THR A 76 -13.51 3.26 -10.36
CA THR A 76 -14.02 4.60 -10.09
C THR A 76 -13.97 4.88 -8.58
N GLY A 77 -12.89 5.53 -8.13
CA GLY A 77 -12.68 5.89 -6.73
C GLY A 77 -11.20 6.15 -6.41
N LYS A 78 -10.91 6.64 -5.21
CA LYS A 78 -9.53 6.87 -4.76
C LYS A 78 -8.93 5.57 -4.24
N GLY A 79 -7.92 5.05 -4.94
CA GLY A 79 -7.05 4.00 -4.40
C GLY A 79 -5.84 4.62 -3.70
N TYR A 80 -5.21 3.86 -2.82
CA TYR A 80 -4.02 4.32 -2.09
C TYR A 80 -2.98 3.21 -2.02
N LEU A 81 -1.74 3.53 -2.36
CA LEU A 81 -0.58 2.65 -2.23
C LEU A 81 0.36 3.23 -1.18
N ILE A 82 0.55 2.50 -0.08
CA ILE A 82 1.65 2.69 0.84
C ILE A 82 2.79 1.76 0.44
N PHE A 83 4.01 2.27 0.41
CA PHE A 83 5.22 1.45 0.22
C PHE A 83 6.28 1.80 1.25
N TYR A 84 6.96 0.79 1.78
CA TYR A 84 8.01 0.99 2.78
C TYR A 84 9.08 -0.10 2.72
N ASN A 85 10.27 0.22 3.22
CA ASN A 85 11.31 -0.78 3.41
C ASN A 85 11.25 -1.39 4.82
N ARG A 86 11.93 -2.52 5.00
CA ARG A 86 11.95 -3.22 6.30
C ARG A 86 12.51 -2.37 7.43
N ASP A 87 13.45 -1.46 7.15
CA ASP A 87 14.07 -0.61 8.17
C ASP A 87 13.11 0.46 8.71
N PHE A 88 12.09 0.86 7.94
CA PHE A 88 11.04 1.76 8.42
C PHE A 88 10.25 1.15 9.57
N TYR A 89 9.91 -0.13 9.45
CA TYR A 89 9.20 -0.90 10.47
C TYR A 89 10.12 -1.97 11.03
N CYS A 90 11.08 -1.57 11.89
CA CYS A 90 12.02 -2.50 12.54
C CYS A 90 11.27 -3.52 13.42
N ILE A 91 10.96 -4.68 12.84
CA ILE A 91 10.32 -5.85 13.48
C ILE A 91 11.07 -6.30 14.76
N GLN A 92 12.38 -6.03 14.84
CA GLN A 92 13.24 -6.44 15.96
C GLN A 92 13.09 -5.59 17.23
N LEU A 93 12.45 -4.41 17.18
CA LEU A 93 12.39 -3.47 18.32
C LEU A 93 11.01 -3.36 18.97
N HIS A 94 9.94 -3.88 18.35
CA HIS A 94 8.57 -3.79 18.84
C HIS A 94 7.87 -5.16 18.86
N ASP A 95 7.93 -5.79 20.03
CA ASP A 95 7.01 -6.78 20.62
C ASP A 95 6.88 -8.24 20.15
N GLU A 96 6.67 -9.10 21.15
CA GLU A 96 6.28 -10.53 21.08
C GLU A 96 4.91 -10.77 20.38
N GLU A 97 4.17 -9.70 20.08
CA GLU A 97 2.85 -9.75 19.40
C GLU A 97 2.94 -9.65 17.87
N VAL A 98 4.11 -9.31 17.31
CA VAL A 98 4.33 -9.27 15.86
C VAL A 98 4.79 -10.65 15.41
N ALA A 99 3.84 -11.50 15.03
CA ALA A 99 4.19 -12.73 14.35
C ALA A 99 5.02 -12.36 13.11
N CYS A 100 6.29 -12.75 13.12
CA CYS A 100 7.16 -12.74 11.92
C CYS A 100 6.53 -13.52 10.75
N ASP A 101 5.47 -14.30 11.02
CA ASP A 101 4.62 -15.06 10.10
C ASP A 101 3.28 -14.36 9.75
N GLY A 102 3.15 -13.06 10.02
CA GLY A 102 1.94 -12.29 9.80
C GLY A 102 1.72 -11.84 8.34
N LEU A 103 0.47 -11.50 8.03
CA LEU A 103 -0.01 -11.05 6.71
C LEU A 103 0.86 -9.95 6.06
N LEU A 104 1.47 -9.09 6.87
CA LEU A 104 2.25 -7.93 6.45
C LEU A 104 3.71 -8.24 6.09
N PHE A 105 4.32 -9.29 6.65
CA PHE A 105 5.77 -9.52 6.58
C PHE A 105 6.17 -10.87 6.02
N ASN A 106 5.29 -11.87 6.11
CA ASN A 106 5.55 -13.22 5.66
C ASN A 106 4.24 -13.90 5.27
N ASN A 107 3.65 -13.42 4.18
CA ASN A 107 2.45 -14.01 3.56
C ASN A 107 2.83 -15.30 2.81
N ILE A 108 3.26 -16.33 3.54
CA ILE A 108 3.66 -17.64 2.98
C ILE A 108 2.44 -18.38 2.38
N TYR A 109 1.21 -17.94 2.69
CA TYR A 109 -0.05 -18.68 2.45
C TYR A 109 -1.02 -18.07 1.43
N ASN A 110 -0.56 -17.20 0.51
CA ASN A 110 -1.33 -16.81 -0.69
C ASN A 110 -2.66 -16.07 -0.45
N MET A 111 -2.80 -15.24 0.60
CA MET A 111 -3.97 -14.35 0.71
C MET A 111 -3.53 -12.89 0.57
N PRO A 112 -3.25 -12.41 -0.66
CA PRO A 112 -2.83 -11.04 -0.86
C PRO A 112 -4.00 -10.07 -0.81
N MET A 113 -5.25 -10.52 -0.59
CA MET A 113 -6.45 -9.70 -0.61
C MET A 113 -7.24 -9.90 0.69
N THR A 114 -7.60 -8.80 1.35
CA THR A 114 -8.52 -8.76 2.49
C THR A 114 -9.70 -7.84 2.13
N ALA A 115 -10.91 -8.37 2.14
CA ALA A 115 -12.11 -7.56 1.93
C ALA A 115 -12.34 -6.64 3.12
N VAL A 116 -12.61 -5.36 2.85
CA VAL A 116 -12.91 -4.36 3.89
C VAL A 116 -14.42 -4.37 4.16
N PRO A 117 -14.85 -4.60 5.41
CA PRO A 117 -16.26 -4.52 5.77
C PRO A 117 -16.82 -3.12 5.49
N ALA A 118 -18.06 -3.04 4.99
CA ALA A 118 -18.67 -1.77 4.58
C ALA A 118 -18.68 -0.70 5.69
N GLN A 119 -18.81 -1.12 6.95
CA GLN A 119 -18.79 -0.25 8.12
C GLN A 119 -17.42 0.39 8.40
N ASP A 120 -16.33 -0.23 7.94
CA ASP A 120 -14.95 0.20 8.21
C ASP A 120 -14.35 1.02 7.06
N ILE A 121 -15.02 1.07 5.90
CA ILE A 121 -14.53 1.76 4.70
C ILE A 121 -14.23 3.23 5.00
N ALA A 122 -15.19 3.95 5.59
CA ALA A 122 -15.03 5.38 5.87
C ALA A 122 -13.89 5.64 6.86
N PHE A 123 -13.67 4.73 7.82
CA PHE A 123 -12.56 4.83 8.75
C PHE A 123 -11.21 4.66 8.05
N ILE A 124 -11.08 3.64 7.20
CA ILE A 124 -9.84 3.37 6.45
C ILE A 124 -9.54 4.50 5.45
N GLU A 125 -10.53 4.99 4.71
CA GLU A 125 -10.36 6.13 3.80
C GLU A 125 -9.88 7.38 4.55
N ASN A 126 -10.44 7.64 5.73
CA ASN A 126 -10.01 8.76 6.57
C ASN A 126 -8.57 8.60 7.08
N LEU A 127 -8.11 7.37 7.38
CA LEU A 127 -6.71 7.12 7.73
C LEU A 127 -5.77 7.48 6.57
N PHE A 128 -6.09 7.05 5.34
CA PHE A 128 -5.26 7.40 4.18
C PHE A 128 -5.24 8.91 3.91
N SER A 129 -6.38 9.59 4.06
CA SER A 129 -6.42 11.06 3.95
C SER A 129 -5.58 11.75 5.02
N GLN A 130 -5.65 11.32 6.28
CA GLN A 130 -4.82 11.89 7.35
C GLN A 130 -3.33 11.66 7.09
N MET A 131 -2.95 10.46 6.63
CA MET A 131 -1.55 10.19 6.24
C MET A 131 -1.10 11.14 5.12
N GLU A 132 -1.93 11.34 4.09
CA GLU A 132 -1.63 12.26 2.99
C GLU A 132 -1.42 13.69 3.49
N GLU A 133 -2.28 14.17 4.40
CA GLU A 133 -2.14 15.47 5.05
C GLU A 133 -0.85 15.58 5.87
N GLU A 134 -0.52 14.57 6.67
CA GLU A 134 0.71 14.55 7.48
C GLU A 134 1.98 14.63 6.63
N PHE A 135 2.03 13.91 5.50
CA PHE A 135 3.16 14.01 4.59
C PHE A 135 3.32 15.41 3.99
N LEU A 136 2.21 16.06 3.64
CA LEU A 136 2.23 17.44 3.13
C LEU A 136 2.73 18.43 4.20
N LEU A 137 2.40 18.19 5.47
CA LEU A 137 2.84 19.02 6.59
C LEU A 137 4.34 18.85 6.90
N GLN A 138 4.91 17.65 6.72
CA GLN A 138 6.34 17.46 6.90
C GLN A 138 7.18 18.15 5.82
N ASP A 139 6.69 18.20 4.58
CA ASP A 139 7.34 18.89 3.45
C ASP A 139 7.50 20.40 3.69
N VAL A 140 6.55 21.04 4.41
CA VAL A 140 6.62 22.48 4.77
C VAL A 140 7.44 22.79 6.02
N SER A 141 7.83 21.78 6.80
CA SER A 141 8.59 21.97 8.05
C SER A 141 10.12 21.91 7.87
N GLN A 142 10.60 21.59 6.67
CA GLN A 142 12.02 21.54 6.31
C GLN A 142 12.49 22.73 5.44
N GLU A 143 11.71 23.81 5.35
CA GLU A 143 12.16 25.11 4.80
C GLU A 143 12.65 26.08 5.88
#